data_AF-A0A965TG70-F1
#
_entry.id   AF-A0A965TG70-F1
#
_cell.length_a   1.000
_cell.length_b   1.000
_cell.length_c   1.000
_cell.angle_alpha   90.00
_cell.angle_beta   90.00
_cell.angle_gamma   90.00
#
_symmetry.space_group_name_H-M   'P 1'
#
loop_
_entity.id
_entity.type
_entity.pdbx_description
1 polymer ?
#
loop_
_entity_poly.entity_id
_entity_poly.type
_entity_poly.pdbx_seq_one_letter_code
_entity_poly.pdbx_strand_id
1 'polypeptide(L)'
;MAYIKELDKPATLNAGVFVIRGRDEYTSNLYMYHYLAAPFLLDYADEQATGGTIKHLNQNVLVSFPVPMPSVAEQEKVGHFFSAVNDLITLHQ
;
A
#
# COMPACT_ATOMS: atom_id res chain seq x y z
N MET A 1 6.70 2.34 -2.66
CA MET A 1 6.04 1.91 -1.41
C MET A 1 7.00 1.05 -0.61
N ALA A 2 6.90 0.99 0.72
CA ALA A 2 7.74 0.13 1.54
C ALA A 2 6.88 -0.59 2.59
N TYR A 3 7.21 -1.85 2.86
CA TYR A 3 6.58 -2.66 3.92
C TYR A 3 7.55 -2.82 5.07
N ILE A 4 7.19 -2.32 6.24
CA ILE A 4 8.01 -2.38 7.45
C ILE A 4 7.31 -3.30 8.46
N LYS A 5 7.93 -4.45 8.75
CA LYS A 5 7.43 -5.41 9.76
C LYS A 5 7.71 -4.91 11.17
N GLU A 6 8.95 -4.51 11.41
CA GLU A 6 9.44 -4.06 12.71
C GLU A 6 10.47 -2.95 12.54
N LEU A 7 10.64 -2.14 13.59
CA LEU A 7 11.66 -1.10 13.66
C LEU A 7 12.63 -1.45 14.79
N ASP A 8 13.92 -1.45 14.49
CA ASP A 8 14.99 -1.71 15.47
C ASP A 8 15.22 -0.50 16.39
N LYS A 9 14.89 0.71 15.91
CA LYS A 9 15.05 1.98 16.62
C LYS A 9 13.88 2.91 16.33
N PRO A 10 13.59 3.90 17.21
CA PRO A 10 12.62 4.95 16.90
C PRO A 10 12.99 5.66 15.59
N ALA A 11 12.01 5.85 14.72
CA ALA A 11 12.19 6.50 13.43
C ALA A 11 11.16 7.63 13.25
N THR A 12 11.56 8.67 12.53
CA THR A 12 10.69 9.76 12.09
C THR A 12 10.47 9.68 10.58
N LEU A 13 9.39 10.28 10.10
CA LEU A 13 9.08 10.32 8.68
C LEU A 13 9.21 11.73 8.13
N ASN A 14 9.64 11.81 6.88
CA ASN A 14 9.70 13.06 6.14
C ASN A 14 8.28 13.54 5.79
N ALA A 15 8.13 14.86 5.64
CA ALA A 15 6.91 15.44 5.08
C ALA A 15 6.66 14.86 3.67
N GLY A 16 5.46 14.34 3.44
CA GLY A 16 5.06 13.68 2.19
C GLY A 16 5.04 12.15 2.23
N VAL A 17 5.38 11.52 3.35
CA VAL A 17 5.23 10.07 3.55
C VAL A 17 4.00 9.77 4.39
N PHE A 18 3.10 8.92 3.88
CA PHE A 18 1.93 8.43 4.61
C PHE A 18 2.22 7.08 5.26
N VAL A 19 1.82 6.92 6.52
CA VAL A 19 1.82 5.63 7.21
C VAL A 19 0.44 5.03 7.15
N ILE A 20 0.37 3.79 6.67
CA ILE A 20 -0.86 3.02 6.64
C ILE A 20 -0.63 1.79 7.52
N ARG A 21 -1.55 1.57 8.46
CA ARG A 21 -1.50 0.47 9.42
C ARG A 21 -2.91 -0.03 9.66
N GLY A 22 -3.17 -1.30 9.35
CA GLY A 22 -4.38 -2.00 9.79
C GLY A 22 -4.42 -2.01 11.32
N ARG A 23 -5.54 -1.57 11.89
CA ARG A 23 -5.74 -1.49 13.35
C ARG A 23 -6.63 -2.62 13.88
N ASP A 24 -7.18 -3.43 12.99
CA ASP A 24 -8.12 -4.48 13.30
C ASP A 24 -7.62 -5.85 12.83
N GLU A 25 -8.31 -6.88 13.29
CA GLU A 25 -8.10 -8.28 12.93
C GLU A 25 -8.66 -8.63 11.53
N TYR A 26 -9.35 -7.68 10.87
CA TYR A 26 -10.00 -7.89 9.58
C TYR A 26 -9.12 -7.50 8.38
N THR A 27 -7.93 -6.94 8.65
CA THR A 27 -7.05 -6.38 7.64
C THR A 27 -5.68 -7.03 7.65
N SER A 28 -5.32 -7.71 6.56
CA SER A 28 -3.94 -8.14 6.35
C SER A 28 -3.09 -6.96 5.85
N ASN A 29 -2.08 -6.57 6.63
CA ASN A 29 -1.16 -5.49 6.23
C ASN A 29 -0.35 -5.86 4.96
N LEU A 30 -0.09 -7.15 4.74
CA LEU A 30 0.64 -7.61 3.56
C LEU A 30 -0.21 -7.50 2.30
N TYR A 31 -1.50 -7.84 2.39
CA TYR A 31 -2.47 -7.59 1.33
C TYR A 31 -2.57 -6.10 1.00
N MET A 32 -2.75 -5.27 2.03
CA MET A 32 -2.86 -3.82 1.90
C MET A 32 -1.62 -3.22 1.23
N TYR A 33 -0.42 -3.68 1.62
CA TYR A 33 0.83 -3.29 0.99
C TYR A 33 0.84 -3.57 -0.52
N HIS A 34 0.52 -4.81 -0.93
CA HIS A 34 0.52 -5.17 -2.35
C HIS A 34 -0.56 -4.43 -3.13
N TYR A 35 -1.76 -4.30 -2.57
CA TYR A 35 -2.87 -3.62 -3.24
C TYR A 35 -2.60 -2.13 -3.45
N LEU A 36 -2.03 -1.44 -2.46
CA LEU A 36 -1.69 -0.03 -2.57
C LEU A 36 -0.41 0.21 -3.39
N ALA A 37 0.48 -0.78 -3.48
CA ALA A 37 1.66 -0.72 -4.34
C ALA A 37 1.34 -0.96 -5.82
N ALA A 38 0.19 -1.57 -6.11
CA ALA A 38 -0.34 -1.74 -7.45
C ALA A 38 -0.67 -0.36 -8.08
N PRO A 39 -0.72 -0.26 -9.42
CA PRO A 39 -0.93 1.01 -10.11
C PRO A 39 -2.27 1.69 -9.78
N PHE A 40 -3.25 0.91 -9.29
CA PHE A 40 -4.62 1.35 -9.02
C PHE A 40 -4.72 2.63 -8.18
N LEU A 41 -3.88 2.79 -7.16
CA LEU A 41 -3.91 3.98 -6.30
C LEU A 41 -3.43 5.23 -7.06
N LEU A 42 -2.40 5.07 -7.89
CA LEU A 42 -1.87 6.19 -8.68
C LEU A 42 -2.82 6.55 -9.82
N ASP A 43 -3.41 5.54 -10.47
CA ASP A 43 -4.44 5.74 -11.50
C ASP A 43 -5.66 6.47 -10.92
N TYR A 44 -6.13 6.02 -9.74
CA TYR A 44 -7.22 6.69 -9.03
C TYR A 44 -6.85 8.13 -8.65
N ALA A 45 -5.63 8.37 -8.16
CA ALA A 45 -5.18 9.72 -7.82
C ALA A 45 -5.09 10.63 -9.05
N ASP A 46 -4.69 10.07 -10.19
CA ASP A 46 -4.65 10.77 -11.48
C ASP A 46 -6.04 11.18 -11.96
N GLU A 47 -7.04 10.31 -11.80
CA GLU A 47 -8.44 10.61 -12.13
C GLU A 47 -9.05 11.69 -11.22
N GLN A 48 -8.65 11.75 -9.94
CA GLN A 48 -9.12 12.76 -8.99
C GLN A 48 -8.37 14.09 -9.08
N ALA A 49 -7.24 14.15 -9.79
CA ALA A 49 -6.44 15.35 -9.90
C ALA A 49 -7.12 16.40 -10.80
N THR A 50 -7.59 17.50 -10.21
CA THR A 50 -8.14 18.65 -10.94
C THR A 50 -7.05 19.69 -11.20
N GLY A 51 -6.43 19.64 -12.40
CA GLY A 51 -5.60 20.71 -12.95
C GLY A 51 -4.33 21.10 -12.18
N GLY A 52 -3.16 20.75 -12.71
CA GLY A 52 -1.86 21.23 -12.24
C GLY A 52 -0.70 20.32 -12.64
N THR A 53 0.48 20.89 -12.94
CA THR A 53 1.66 20.16 -13.42
C THR A 53 2.29 19.24 -12.36
N ILE A 54 2.02 19.48 -11.07
CA ILE A 54 2.55 18.69 -9.95
C ILE A 54 1.41 17.90 -9.31
N LYS A 55 1.40 16.59 -9.55
CA LYS A 55 0.47 15.65 -8.93
C LYS A 55 0.99 15.27 -7.55
N HIS A 56 0.40 15.82 -6.50
CA HIS A 56 0.68 15.41 -5.13
C HIS A 56 -0.44 14.47 -4.68
N LEU A 57 -0.10 13.28 -4.18
CA LEU A 57 -1.09 12.39 -3.57
C LEU A 57 -1.63 13.07 -2.32
N ASN A 58 -2.87 13.55 -2.37
CA ASN A 58 -3.54 14.14 -1.23
C ASN A 58 -4.03 13.02 -0.30
N GLN A 59 -3.90 13.23 1.02
CA GLN A 59 -4.42 12.30 2.03
C GLN A 59 -5.90 11.98 1.82
N ASN A 60 -6.72 12.94 1.37
CA ASN A 60 -8.14 12.71 1.12
C ASN A 60 -8.39 11.72 -0.03
N VAL A 61 -7.54 11.74 -1.07
CA VAL A 61 -7.59 10.76 -2.17
C VAL A 61 -7.25 9.37 -1.64
N LEU A 62 -6.19 9.28 -0.82
CA LEU A 62 -5.78 8.01 -0.21
C LEU A 62 -6.87 7.43 0.70
N VAL A 63 -7.53 8.26 1.50
CA VAL A 63 -8.62 7.82 2.40
C VAL A 63 -9.88 7.42 1.62
N SER A 64 -10.13 8.04 0.46
CA SER A 64 -11.30 7.76 -0.38
C SER A 64 -11.06 6.61 -1.37
N PHE A 65 -9.83 6.13 -1.50
CA PHE A 65 -9.46 5.08 -2.43
C PHE A 65 -10.18 3.76 -2.06
N PRO A 66 -10.98 3.18 -2.97
CA PRO A 66 -11.71 1.96 -2.67
C PRO A 66 -10.78 0.74 -2.64
N VAL A 67 -10.80 0.04 -1.51
CA VAL A 67 -10.05 -1.22 -1.31
C VAL A 67 -11.04 -2.37 -1.16
N PRO A 68 -10.97 -3.42 -1.99
CA PRO A 68 -11.72 -4.64 -1.78
C PRO A 68 -11.31 -5.30 -0.46
N MET A 69 -12.29 -5.66 0.37
CA MET A 69 -12.06 -6.31 1.66
C MET A 69 -12.68 -7.71 1.66
N PRO A 70 -12.08 -8.71 0.98
CA PRO A 70 -12.50 -10.10 1.07
C PRO A 70 -12.17 -10.67 2.46
N SER A 71 -12.44 -11.96 2.69
CA SER A 71 -12.13 -12.58 3.98
C SER A 71 -10.64 -12.48 4.31
N VAL A 72 -10.28 -12.38 5.60
CA VAL A 72 -8.87 -12.28 6.04
C VAL A 72 -8.02 -13.41 5.47
N ALA A 73 -8.56 -14.63 5.45
CA ALA A 73 -7.88 -15.79 4.89
C ALA A 73 -7.56 -15.65 3.39
N GLU A 74 -8.44 -14.99 2.62
CA GLU A 74 -8.17 -14.68 1.21
C GLU A 74 -7.15 -13.57 1.07
N GLN A 75 -7.24 -12.51 1.88
CA GLN A 75 -6.26 -11.42 1.91
C GLN A 75 -4.85 -11.96 2.18
N GLU A 76 -4.69 -12.85 3.17
CA GLU A 76 -3.42 -13.49 3.50
C GLU A 76 -2.86 -14.30 2.32
N LYS A 77 -3.70 -15.14 1.68
CA LYS A 77 -3.27 -15.93 0.51
C LYS A 77 -2.77 -15.05 -0.62
N VAL A 78 -3.50 -13.98 -0.94
CA VAL A 78 -3.12 -13.03 -1.98
C VAL A 78 -1.83 -12.30 -1.61
N GLY A 79 -1.73 -11.79 -0.39
CA GLY A 79 -0.54 -11.09 0.10
C GLY A 79 0.71 -11.97 0.07
N HIS A 80 0.61 -13.22 0.50
CA HIS A 80 1.72 -14.18 0.45
C HIS A 80 2.10 -14.57 -0.97
N PHE A 81 1.12 -14.77 -1.86
CA PHE A 81 1.37 -15.09 -3.25
C PHE A 81 2.23 -14.01 -3.93
N PHE A 82 1.82 -12.74 -3.85
CA PHE A 82 2.56 -11.64 -4.46
C PHE A 82 3.92 -11.40 -3.80
N SER A 83 4.04 -11.64 -2.49
CA SER A 83 5.34 -11.58 -1.81
C SER A 83 6.30 -12.63 -2.36
N ALA A 84 5.86 -13.88 -2.49
CA ALA A 84 6.68 -14.96 -3.03
C ALA A 84 7.13 -14.68 -4.47
N VAL A 85 6.25 -14.12 -5.31
CA VAL A 85 6.61 -13.71 -6.68
C VAL A 85 7.66 -12.59 -6.65
N ASN A 86 7.48 -11.59 -5.79
CA ASN A 86 8.41 -10.46 -5.70
C ASN A 86 9.79 -10.88 -5.17
N ASP A 87 9.82 -11.80 -4.21
CA ASP A 87 11.05 -12.40 -3.67
C ASP A 87 11.79 -13.21 -4.74
N LEU A 88 11.06 -14.01 -5.53
CA LEU A 88 11.64 -14.74 -6.65
C LEU A 88 12.23 -13.81 -7.71
N ILE A 89 11.55 -12.72 -8.05
CA ILE A 89 12.06 -11.74 -9.02
C ILE A 89 13.32 -11.06 -8.47
N THR A 90 13.27 -10.62 -7.21
CA THR A 90 14.38 -9.91 -6.56
C THR A 90 15.64 -10.78 -6.45
N LEU A 91 15.50 -12.09 -6.24
CA LEU A 91 16.64 -13.02 -6.21
C LEU A 91 17.40 -13.11 -7.54
N HIS A 92 16.76 -12.76 -8.66
CA HIS A 92 17.34 -12.86 -10.00
C HIS A 92 17.73 -11.49 -10.61
N GLN A 93 17.72 -10.42 -9.81
CA GLN A 93 18.18 -9.08 -10.19
C GLN A 93 19.51 -8.75 -9.50
#